data_AF-A0A3Q4BBY7-F1
#
_entry.id   AF-A0A3Q4BBY7-F1
#
_cell.length_a   1.000
_cell.length_b   1.000
_cell.length_c   1.000
_cell.angle_alpha   90.00
_cell.angle_beta   90.00
_cell.angle_gamma   90.00
#
_symmetry.space_group_name_H-M   'P 1'
#
loop_
_entity.id
_entity.type
_entity.pdbx_description
1 polymer ?
#
loop_
_entity_poly.entity_id
_entity_poly.type
_entity_poly.pdbx_seq_one_letter_code
_entity_poly.pdbx_strand_id
1 'polypeptide(L)'
;CRGAMVVAEARSADEPALSRRCVIMKVSDFTTEKYLRAHKQNAAAVLILLPRNISGVPHDTVQSFMLSEREALLKETLMPVYVVPEDDQLLYMYEEVKQAAATRTSSIFIRLRSMVTATAFQILVSNNAPIQAVTDNTIVTLEFQGVLPGAVEDAPTVVIAAHYDSFGLAPWLSYGADSNGSGVTILLELARLFQKLYSSPSTRPYHLMLSLTGGGKYNFLGTRRWIEENLDHASSLLQDNVAFVLCLDTLANSDDLYMHVSRPPKPDTPMYSFIQLLQEVVSSRFPWVKVGLVHKKINLVESTIAWEHERYSLRRIPSFTLSHAEDPKSELRGSVLDSSQVDLRKLKRNGVIVAEALARYMYNLSDKGSPRDVQVFRGQMDFQDGRMSSLMSLLTSVPRAAQLLDKEPGHILLVNSLEHEFRRYLQQVHRHTFHQDKDPDIAFFDQMNQPIVMYVKPAAFDLFLGGCIAAYLGIVYYAIQNFGYLYTKLKAAVKSKHQ
;
A
#
# COMPACT_ATOMS: atom_id res chain seq x y z
N CYS A 1 11.67 -4.79 -11.00
CA CYS A 1 11.60 -5.27 -12.40
C CYS A 1 12.25 -4.23 -13.31
N ARG A 2 13.07 -4.61 -14.29
CA ARG A 2 13.63 -3.65 -15.27
C ARG A 2 12.61 -3.42 -16.39
N GLY A 3 12.38 -2.16 -16.76
CA GLY A 3 11.37 -1.76 -17.74
C GLY A 3 11.63 -2.42 -19.08
N ALA A 4 10.81 -3.42 -19.39
CA ALA A 4 10.78 -4.05 -20.69
C ALA A 4 9.50 -3.58 -21.40
N MET A 5 9.65 -3.11 -22.63
CA MET A 5 8.51 -3.03 -23.55
C MET A 5 7.91 -4.43 -23.65
N VAL A 6 6.65 -4.59 -23.23
CA VAL A 6 5.97 -5.87 -23.27
C VAL A 6 5.04 -5.89 -24.47
N VAL A 7 5.30 -6.82 -25.39
CA VAL A 7 4.37 -7.19 -26.46
C VAL A 7 4.14 -8.69 -26.33
N ALA A 8 3.03 -9.07 -25.71
CA ALA A 8 2.77 -10.48 -25.41
C ALA A 8 1.27 -10.82 -25.48
N GLU A 9 0.97 -12.03 -25.95
CA GLU A 9 -0.40 -12.55 -25.91
C GLU A 9 -0.78 -12.89 -24.46
N ALA A 10 -1.99 -12.51 -24.07
CA ALA A 10 -2.52 -12.71 -22.75
C ALA A 10 -3.06 -14.14 -22.57
N ARG A 11 -2.65 -14.80 -21.48
CA ARG A 11 -3.01 -16.18 -21.13
C ARG A 11 -3.39 -16.30 -19.66
N SER A 12 -4.22 -17.29 -19.34
CA SER A 12 -4.55 -17.64 -17.97
C SER A 12 -3.36 -18.34 -17.29
N ALA A 13 -3.25 -18.19 -15.98
CA ALA A 13 -2.26 -18.89 -15.16
C ALA A 13 -2.39 -20.42 -15.19
N ASP A 14 -3.55 -20.94 -15.60
CA ASP A 14 -3.82 -22.38 -15.65
C ASP A 14 -3.25 -23.06 -16.90
N GLU A 15 -2.73 -22.28 -17.87
CA GLU A 15 -2.14 -22.86 -19.08
C GLU A 15 -0.80 -23.57 -18.83
N PRO A 16 -0.52 -24.67 -19.57
CA PRO A 16 0.71 -25.44 -19.36
C PRO A 16 1.98 -24.69 -19.78
N ALA A 17 1.90 -23.83 -20.80
CA ALA A 17 3.01 -23.13 -21.42
C ALA A 17 2.83 -21.60 -21.37
N LEU A 18 3.61 -20.94 -20.51
CA LEU A 18 3.54 -19.51 -20.22
C LEU A 18 4.72 -18.72 -20.82
N SER A 19 5.62 -19.38 -21.55
CA SER A 19 6.83 -18.76 -22.11
C SER A 19 6.51 -17.61 -23.06
N ARG A 20 7.08 -16.42 -22.81
CA ARG A 20 6.84 -15.19 -23.60
C ARG A 20 5.37 -14.77 -23.70
N ARG A 21 4.51 -15.23 -22.78
CA ARG A 21 3.10 -14.81 -22.67
C ARG A 21 2.92 -13.86 -21.50
N CYS A 22 1.87 -13.03 -21.56
CA CYS A 22 1.45 -12.22 -20.42
C CYS A 22 0.43 -13.04 -19.61
N VAL A 23 0.74 -13.32 -18.35
CA VAL A 23 -0.12 -14.15 -17.50
C VAL A 23 -1.08 -13.25 -16.73
N ILE A 24 -2.38 -13.41 -16.94
CA ILE A 24 -3.40 -12.64 -16.22
C ILE A 24 -3.86 -13.45 -15.01
N MET A 25 -3.87 -12.81 -13.84
CA MET A 25 -4.33 -13.39 -12.58
C MET A 25 -5.30 -12.44 -11.89
N LYS A 26 -6.44 -12.95 -11.43
CA LYS A 26 -7.25 -12.27 -10.40
C LYS A 26 -6.62 -12.51 -9.03
N VAL A 27 -6.99 -11.71 -8.04
CA VAL A 27 -6.60 -11.91 -6.63
C VAL A 27 -6.86 -13.35 -6.16
N SER A 28 -7.97 -13.98 -6.59
CA SER A 28 -8.31 -15.37 -6.25
C SER A 28 -7.38 -16.43 -6.85
N ASP A 29 -6.77 -16.12 -8.00
CA ASP A 29 -5.91 -17.05 -8.72
C ASP A 29 -4.43 -16.80 -8.40
N PHE A 30 -4.12 -15.68 -7.75
CA PHE A 30 -2.76 -15.31 -7.42
C PHE A 30 -2.26 -16.11 -6.21
N THR A 31 -1.35 -17.03 -6.48
CA THR A 31 -0.70 -17.88 -5.47
C THR A 31 0.80 -17.91 -5.72
N THR A 32 1.59 -18.10 -4.67
CA THR A 32 3.05 -18.25 -4.78
C THR A 32 3.44 -19.29 -5.82
N GLU A 33 2.76 -20.44 -5.86
CA GLU A 33 3.08 -21.52 -6.80
C GLU A 33 2.89 -21.09 -8.25
N LYS A 34 1.75 -20.47 -8.58
CA LYS A 34 1.46 -19.99 -9.93
C LYS A 34 2.39 -18.84 -10.33
N TYR A 35 2.72 -17.94 -9.40
CA TYR A 35 3.69 -16.88 -9.62
C TYR A 35 5.10 -17.44 -9.91
N LEU A 36 5.56 -18.37 -9.09
CA LEU A 36 6.85 -19.05 -9.29
C LEU A 36 6.89 -19.86 -10.58
N ARG A 37 5.77 -20.48 -10.97
CA ARG A 37 5.66 -21.19 -12.25
C ARG A 37 5.78 -20.24 -13.44
N ALA A 38 5.09 -19.10 -13.40
CA ALA A 38 5.20 -18.07 -14.43
C ALA A 38 6.65 -17.54 -14.54
N HIS A 39 7.30 -17.35 -13.40
CA HIS A 39 8.70 -16.95 -13.34
C HIS A 39 9.64 -18.03 -13.95
N LYS A 40 9.52 -19.30 -13.53
CA LYS A 40 10.34 -20.42 -14.03
C LYS A 40 10.19 -20.63 -15.54
N GLN A 41 9.03 -20.36 -16.10
CA GLN A 41 8.76 -20.52 -17.53
C GLN A 41 9.14 -19.28 -18.38
N ASN A 42 9.77 -18.27 -17.79
CA ASN A 42 10.11 -17.00 -18.45
C ASN A 42 8.90 -16.37 -19.13
N ALA A 43 7.82 -16.17 -18.37
CA ALA A 43 6.70 -15.35 -18.82
C ALA A 43 7.15 -13.93 -19.17
N ALA A 44 6.51 -13.32 -20.16
CA ALA A 44 6.86 -11.97 -20.59
C ALA A 44 6.45 -10.90 -19.57
N ALA A 45 5.31 -11.10 -18.92
CA ALA A 45 4.79 -10.25 -17.85
C ALA A 45 3.73 -10.99 -17.03
N VAL A 46 3.44 -10.50 -15.84
CA VAL A 46 2.26 -10.89 -15.05
C VAL A 46 1.37 -9.66 -14.88
N LEU A 47 0.08 -9.81 -15.17
CA LEU A 47 -0.95 -8.80 -14.95
C LEU A 47 -1.87 -9.25 -13.83
N ILE A 48 -1.91 -8.51 -12.73
CA ILE A 48 -2.75 -8.78 -11.58
C ILE A 48 -3.95 -7.83 -11.61
N LEU A 49 -5.16 -8.40 -11.57
CA LEU A 49 -6.41 -7.66 -11.52
C LEU A 49 -6.86 -7.54 -10.06
N LEU A 50 -7.01 -6.29 -9.58
CA LEU A 50 -7.46 -6.00 -8.22
C LEU A 50 -8.96 -5.68 -8.16
N PRO A 51 -9.73 -6.35 -7.31
CA PRO A 51 -11.15 -6.08 -7.18
C PRO A 51 -11.42 -4.69 -6.62
N ARG A 52 -12.37 -3.96 -7.23
CA ARG A 52 -12.82 -2.66 -6.70
C ARG A 52 -13.50 -2.80 -5.34
N ASN A 53 -14.20 -3.92 -5.13
CA ASN A 53 -14.85 -4.20 -3.86
C ASN A 53 -14.26 -5.46 -3.21
N ILE A 54 -13.41 -5.25 -2.21
CA ILE A 54 -12.75 -6.30 -1.45
C ILE A 54 -13.74 -6.98 -0.48
N SER A 55 -14.86 -6.33 -0.12
CA SER A 55 -15.84 -6.92 0.81
C SER A 55 -16.55 -8.14 0.23
N GLY A 56 -16.54 -8.30 -1.10
CA GLY A 56 -17.10 -9.46 -1.79
C GLY A 56 -16.13 -10.65 -1.87
N VAL A 57 -14.86 -10.47 -1.48
CA VAL A 57 -13.83 -11.51 -1.56
C VAL A 57 -13.76 -12.24 -0.22
N PRO A 58 -13.74 -13.60 -0.21
CA PRO A 58 -13.57 -14.37 1.02
C PRO A 58 -12.28 -14.01 1.76
N HIS A 59 -12.33 -13.94 3.09
CA HIS A 59 -11.19 -13.60 3.94
C HIS A 59 -9.98 -14.52 3.70
N ASP A 60 -10.20 -15.82 3.50
CA ASP A 60 -9.14 -16.80 3.22
C ASP A 60 -8.37 -16.46 1.94
N THR A 61 -9.09 -16.00 0.91
CA THR A 61 -8.49 -15.59 -0.36
C THR A 61 -7.65 -14.33 -0.18
N VAL A 62 -8.15 -13.35 0.56
CA VAL A 62 -7.42 -12.12 0.89
C VAL A 62 -6.12 -12.45 1.64
N GLN A 63 -6.19 -13.33 2.65
CA GLN A 63 -5.00 -13.75 3.39
C GLN A 63 -3.99 -14.49 2.51
N SER A 64 -4.45 -15.41 1.64
CA SER A 64 -3.58 -16.12 0.71
C SER A 64 -2.89 -15.18 -0.29
N PHE A 65 -3.58 -14.13 -0.73
CA PHE A 65 -3.02 -13.11 -1.60
C PHE A 65 -1.94 -12.32 -0.89
N MET A 66 -2.21 -11.85 0.34
CA MET A 66 -1.25 -11.06 1.11
C MET A 66 0.05 -11.83 1.41
N LEU A 67 -0.05 -13.13 1.69
CA LEU A 67 1.11 -14.02 1.82
C LEU A 67 1.91 -14.12 0.52
N SER A 68 1.20 -14.33 -0.60
CA SER A 68 1.82 -14.43 -1.93
C SER A 68 2.46 -13.10 -2.35
N GLU A 69 1.84 -11.98 -2.00
CA GLU A 69 2.31 -10.62 -2.27
C GLU A 69 3.65 -10.35 -1.57
N ARG A 70 3.71 -10.68 -0.27
CA ARG A 70 4.93 -10.57 0.53
C ARG A 70 6.07 -11.41 -0.06
N GLU A 71 5.80 -12.65 -0.44
CA GLU A 71 6.82 -13.53 -1.01
C GLU A 71 7.26 -13.11 -2.41
N ALA A 72 6.37 -12.50 -3.19
CA ALA A 72 6.70 -11.94 -4.50
C ALA A 72 7.64 -10.72 -4.37
N LEU A 73 7.39 -9.86 -3.37
CA LEU A 73 8.22 -8.67 -3.09
C LEU A 73 9.64 -8.99 -2.64
N LEU A 74 9.84 -10.11 -1.94
CA LEU A 74 11.17 -10.54 -1.48
C LEU A 74 12.04 -11.13 -2.58
N LYS A 75 11.47 -11.46 -3.76
CA LYS A 75 12.18 -12.10 -4.86
C LYS A 75 12.63 -11.09 -5.90
N GLU A 76 13.92 -11.12 -6.21
CA GLU A 76 14.44 -10.37 -7.34
C GLU A 76 13.96 -11.01 -8.65
N THR A 77 13.17 -10.25 -9.42
CA THR A 77 12.64 -10.74 -10.70
C THR A 77 12.86 -9.72 -11.82
N LEU A 78 13.27 -10.23 -12.98
CA LEU A 78 13.37 -9.47 -14.23
C LEU A 78 12.02 -9.36 -14.94
N MET A 79 11.09 -10.26 -14.63
CA MET A 79 9.74 -10.29 -15.17
C MET A 79 8.92 -9.10 -14.63
N PRO A 80 8.37 -8.22 -15.48
CA PRO A 80 7.52 -7.14 -15.03
C PRO A 80 6.19 -7.68 -14.47
N VAL A 81 5.77 -7.11 -13.35
CA VAL A 81 4.48 -7.38 -12.72
C VAL A 81 3.68 -6.08 -12.77
N TYR A 82 2.57 -6.09 -13.49
CA TYR A 82 1.64 -4.98 -13.58
C TYR A 82 0.44 -5.28 -12.71
N VAL A 83 -0.06 -4.25 -12.03
CA VAL A 83 -1.23 -4.34 -11.16
C VAL A 83 -2.23 -3.30 -11.65
N VAL A 84 -3.46 -3.73 -11.91
CA VAL A 84 -4.49 -2.87 -12.49
C VAL A 84 -5.80 -3.10 -11.72
N PRO A 85 -6.54 -2.04 -11.35
CA PRO A 85 -7.88 -2.20 -10.80
C PRO A 85 -8.81 -2.85 -11.83
N GLU A 86 -9.72 -3.69 -11.37
CA GLU A 86 -10.69 -4.36 -12.23
C GLU A 86 -11.52 -3.35 -13.03
N ASP A 87 -11.75 -3.69 -14.28
CA ASP A 87 -12.61 -2.96 -15.20
C ASP A 87 -13.45 -3.97 -15.99
N ASP A 88 -14.66 -3.57 -16.40
CA ASP A 88 -15.63 -4.48 -17.02
C ASP A 88 -15.06 -5.13 -18.29
N GLN A 89 -14.26 -4.36 -19.06
CA GLN A 89 -13.58 -4.86 -20.26
C GLN A 89 -12.46 -5.87 -19.92
N LEU A 90 -11.71 -5.62 -18.85
CA LEU A 90 -10.65 -6.53 -18.39
C LEU A 90 -11.23 -7.84 -17.81
N LEU A 91 -12.39 -7.75 -17.15
CA LEU A 91 -13.11 -8.89 -16.63
C LEU A 91 -13.63 -9.78 -17.77
N TYR A 92 -14.25 -9.18 -18.80
CA TYR A 92 -14.68 -9.91 -20.00
C TYR A 92 -13.52 -10.65 -20.66
N MET A 93 -12.39 -9.95 -20.86
CA MET A 93 -11.17 -10.57 -21.41
C MET A 93 -10.68 -11.74 -20.56
N TYR A 94 -10.59 -11.55 -19.24
CA TYR A 94 -10.12 -12.60 -18.33
C TYR A 94 -11.04 -13.84 -18.40
N GLU A 95 -12.35 -13.65 -18.49
CA GLU A 95 -13.30 -14.76 -18.66
C GLU A 95 -13.12 -15.48 -19.99
N GLU A 96 -12.96 -14.77 -21.11
CA GLU A 96 -12.66 -15.39 -22.41
C GLU A 96 -11.35 -16.19 -22.37
N VAL A 97 -10.29 -15.62 -21.80
CA VAL A 97 -8.98 -16.27 -21.68
C VAL A 97 -9.06 -17.52 -20.79
N LYS A 98 -9.85 -17.47 -19.70
CA LYS A 98 -10.07 -18.62 -18.81
C LYS A 98 -10.90 -19.71 -19.48
N GLN A 99 -11.95 -19.34 -20.22
CA GLN A 99 -12.74 -20.29 -21.01
C GLN A 99 -11.90 -20.93 -22.14
N ALA A 100 -11.02 -20.17 -22.79
CA ALA A 100 -10.09 -20.67 -23.80
C ALA A 100 -9.08 -21.67 -23.22
N ALA A 101 -8.58 -21.41 -22.00
CA ALA A 101 -7.72 -22.35 -21.29
C ALA A 101 -8.46 -23.65 -20.93
N ALA A 102 -9.70 -23.56 -20.44
CA ALA A 102 -10.53 -24.71 -20.10
C ALA A 102 -10.96 -25.55 -21.31
N THR A 103 -11.21 -24.91 -22.47
CA THR A 103 -11.55 -25.63 -23.70
C THR A 103 -10.34 -26.33 -24.34
N ARG A 104 -9.09 -25.93 -24.05
CA ARG A 104 -7.90 -26.67 -24.53
C ARG A 104 -7.73 -28.05 -23.90
N THR A 105 -8.24 -28.25 -22.70
CA THR A 105 -8.28 -29.55 -22.01
C THR A 105 -9.36 -30.49 -22.57
N SER A 106 -10.27 -29.98 -23.41
CA SER A 106 -11.36 -30.76 -24.01
C SER A 106 -10.97 -31.49 -25.31
N SER A 107 -11.91 -32.23 -25.91
CA SER A 107 -11.68 -33.12 -27.06
C SER A 107 -11.19 -32.40 -28.32
N ILE A 108 -10.53 -33.14 -29.23
CA ILE A 108 -9.85 -32.61 -30.43
C ILE A 108 -10.78 -31.76 -31.33
N PHE A 109 -12.04 -32.14 -31.47
CA PHE A 109 -13.02 -31.40 -32.29
C PHE A 109 -13.44 -30.06 -31.67
N ILE A 110 -13.55 -30.01 -30.34
CA ILE A 110 -13.84 -28.77 -29.61
C ILE A 110 -12.62 -27.84 -29.68
N ARG A 111 -11.40 -28.40 -29.58
CA ARG A 111 -10.14 -27.66 -29.77
C ARG A 111 -10.01 -27.02 -31.15
N LEU A 112 -10.38 -27.74 -32.21
CA LEU A 112 -10.27 -27.22 -33.58
C LEU A 112 -11.27 -26.08 -33.82
N ARG A 113 -12.51 -26.24 -33.32
CA ARG A 113 -13.52 -25.16 -33.37
C ARG A 113 -13.10 -23.95 -32.55
N SER A 114 -12.63 -24.16 -31.32
CA SER A 114 -12.22 -23.05 -30.45
C SER A 114 -10.97 -22.35 -30.96
N MET A 115 -10.04 -23.03 -31.65
CA MET A 115 -8.89 -22.36 -32.29
C MET A 115 -9.31 -21.40 -33.42
N VAL A 116 -10.36 -21.72 -34.16
CA VAL A 116 -10.84 -20.88 -35.28
C VAL A 116 -11.63 -19.68 -34.78
N THR A 117 -12.35 -19.83 -33.65
CA THR A 117 -13.15 -18.75 -33.05
C THR A 117 -12.43 -17.99 -31.94
N ALA A 118 -11.22 -18.41 -31.54
CA ALA A 118 -10.51 -17.78 -30.44
C ALA A 118 -10.04 -16.36 -30.80
N THR A 119 -10.39 -15.43 -29.91
CA THR A 119 -9.83 -14.08 -29.81
C THR A 119 -8.50 -14.17 -29.06
N ALA A 120 -7.42 -13.71 -29.68
CA ALA A 120 -6.14 -13.57 -29.01
C ALA A 120 -5.99 -12.12 -28.53
N PHE A 121 -5.85 -11.91 -27.23
CA PHE A 121 -5.57 -10.60 -26.66
C PHE A 121 -4.06 -10.37 -26.63
N GLN A 122 -3.59 -9.26 -27.19
CA GLN A 122 -2.20 -8.85 -27.11
C GLN A 122 -2.09 -7.62 -26.22
N ILE A 123 -1.25 -7.72 -25.21
CA ILE A 123 -0.95 -6.65 -24.28
C ILE A 123 0.29 -5.94 -24.80
N LEU A 124 0.15 -4.63 -25.05
CA LEU A 124 1.22 -3.72 -25.38
C LEU A 124 1.41 -2.75 -24.20
N VAL A 125 2.58 -2.82 -23.58
CA VAL A 125 3.05 -1.79 -22.65
C VAL A 125 4.19 -1.07 -23.34
N SER A 126 3.90 0.14 -23.82
CA SER A 126 4.90 1.00 -24.45
C SER A 126 5.66 1.74 -23.37
N ASN A 127 6.89 1.32 -23.11
CA ASN A 127 7.84 2.13 -22.37
C ASN A 127 9.03 2.46 -23.26
N ASN A 128 9.15 3.73 -23.64
CA ASN A 128 10.20 4.20 -24.55
C ASN A 128 11.48 4.61 -23.82
N ALA A 129 11.47 4.68 -22.48
CA ALA A 129 12.62 5.09 -21.67
C ALA A 129 13.00 3.99 -20.67
N PRO A 130 14.30 3.70 -20.47
CA PRO A 130 14.74 2.76 -19.45
C PRO A 130 14.36 3.27 -18.06
N ILE A 131 13.98 2.36 -17.16
CA ILE A 131 13.74 2.69 -15.75
C ILE A 131 15.06 3.13 -15.12
N GLN A 132 15.10 4.34 -14.57
CA GLN A 132 16.25 4.93 -13.91
C GLN A 132 16.02 5.01 -12.40
N ALA A 133 17.11 4.89 -11.65
CA ALA A 133 17.08 5.19 -10.22
C ALA A 133 16.92 6.70 -10.04
N VAL A 134 15.97 7.11 -9.22
CA VAL A 134 15.76 8.51 -8.85
C VAL A 134 16.84 8.89 -7.85
N THR A 135 17.70 9.83 -8.23
CA THR A 135 18.83 10.30 -7.42
C THR A 135 18.43 11.38 -6.41
N ASP A 136 17.41 12.19 -6.72
CA ASP A 136 16.85 13.19 -5.81
C ASP A 136 15.55 12.66 -5.21
N ASN A 137 15.64 12.01 -4.05
CA ASN A 137 14.46 11.74 -3.22
C ASN A 137 14.57 12.53 -1.92
N THR A 138 13.73 13.55 -1.86
CA THR A 138 13.31 14.26 -0.66
C THR A 138 12.32 13.38 0.10
N ILE A 139 12.70 12.89 1.27
CA ILE A 139 11.75 12.32 2.21
C ILE A 139 11.29 13.48 3.08
N VAL A 140 10.04 13.89 2.87
CA VAL A 140 9.40 14.89 3.70
C VAL A 140 9.01 14.22 5.01
N THR A 141 9.78 14.44 6.07
CA THR A 141 9.30 14.15 7.42
C THR A 141 8.48 15.34 7.90
N LEU A 142 7.18 15.12 8.00
CA LEU A 142 6.27 16.12 8.54
C LEU A 142 6.36 16.12 10.07
N GLU A 143 7.44 16.63 10.61
CA GLU A 143 7.56 16.74 12.06
C GLU A 143 6.83 17.95 12.59
N PHE A 144 5.55 17.74 12.91
CA PHE A 144 4.83 18.70 13.71
C PHE A 144 5.34 18.68 15.14
N GLN A 145 6.37 19.47 15.42
CA GLN A 145 6.77 19.70 16.80
C GLN A 145 5.78 20.65 17.49
N GLY A 146 4.54 20.21 17.67
CA GLY A 146 3.60 20.87 18.55
C GLY A 146 3.96 20.56 19.98
N VAL A 147 4.96 21.24 20.51
CA VAL A 147 5.18 21.24 21.95
C VAL A 147 4.00 21.99 22.55
N LEU A 148 3.17 21.27 23.28
CA LEU A 148 2.32 21.92 24.27
C LEU A 148 3.17 22.06 25.52
N PRO A 149 3.75 23.25 25.81
CA PRO A 149 4.75 23.38 26.84
C PRO A 149 4.14 23.05 28.20
N GLY A 150 4.84 22.25 29.00
CA GLY A 150 4.51 22.05 30.40
C GLY A 150 4.42 23.38 31.15
N ALA A 151 3.74 23.38 32.29
CA ALA A 151 3.66 24.50 33.20
C ALA A 151 5.02 24.84 33.83
N VAL A 152 5.94 23.86 33.81
CA VAL A 152 7.30 23.92 34.34
C VAL A 152 8.28 23.68 33.18
N GLU A 153 9.40 24.40 33.13
CA GLU A 153 10.42 24.29 32.06
C GLU A 153 11.11 22.92 32.01
N ASP A 154 11.17 22.20 33.12
CA ASP A 154 11.81 20.89 33.26
C ASP A 154 10.78 19.72 33.30
N ALA A 155 9.60 19.92 32.72
CA ALA A 155 8.60 18.88 32.73
C ALA A 155 9.01 17.70 31.81
N PRO A 156 8.62 16.46 32.16
CA PRO A 156 8.84 15.32 31.29
C PRO A 156 8.08 15.46 29.96
N THR A 157 8.69 14.97 28.88
CA THR A 157 8.14 15.00 27.52
C THR A 157 7.54 13.64 27.13
N VAL A 158 6.31 13.64 26.63
CA VAL A 158 5.66 12.48 26.01
C VAL A 158 5.59 12.71 24.52
N VAL A 159 6.15 11.78 23.74
CA VAL A 159 6.12 11.84 22.28
C VAL A 159 5.08 10.87 21.76
N ILE A 160 4.21 11.32 20.85
CA ILE A 160 3.30 10.46 20.12
C ILE A 160 3.70 10.52 18.65
N ALA A 161 4.07 9.38 18.07
CA ALA A 161 4.55 9.28 16.70
C ALA A 161 3.60 8.43 15.86
N ALA A 162 3.42 8.79 14.59
CA ALA A 162 2.85 7.92 13.58
C ALA A 162 3.56 8.17 12.25
N HIS A 163 3.68 7.14 11.41
CA HIS A 163 4.11 7.34 10.03
C HIS A 163 2.92 7.35 9.08
N TYR A 164 2.95 8.18 8.05
CA TYR A 164 1.85 8.31 7.09
C TYR A 164 2.07 7.57 5.77
N ASP A 165 3.20 6.90 5.62
CA ASP A 165 3.50 6.11 4.43
C ASP A 165 2.74 4.79 4.39
N SER A 166 2.53 4.32 3.17
CA SER A 166 2.04 2.99 2.82
C SER A 166 3.02 2.28 1.89
N PHE A 167 2.88 0.96 1.80
CA PHE A 167 3.72 0.11 0.96
C PHE A 167 2.91 -1.07 0.45
N GLY A 168 3.24 -1.53 -0.75
CA GLY A 168 2.61 -2.69 -1.37
C GLY A 168 3.29 -3.05 -2.69
N LEU A 169 2.80 -4.11 -3.34
CA LEU A 169 3.29 -4.58 -4.63
C LEU A 169 3.35 -3.49 -5.72
N ALA A 170 2.38 -2.58 -5.71
CA ALA A 170 2.29 -1.46 -6.63
C ALA A 170 2.24 -0.13 -5.86
N PRO A 171 3.33 0.65 -5.83
CA PRO A 171 3.38 1.94 -5.13
C PRO A 171 2.29 2.93 -5.56
N TRP A 172 1.89 2.91 -6.84
CA TRP A 172 0.82 3.77 -7.37
C TRP A 172 -0.59 3.39 -6.90
N LEU A 173 -0.75 2.21 -6.28
CA LEU A 173 -2.03 1.72 -5.78
C LEU A 173 -2.01 1.47 -4.27
N SER A 174 -0.92 1.79 -3.57
CA SER A 174 -0.84 1.65 -2.12
C SER A 174 -1.49 2.86 -1.43
N TYR A 175 -2.72 2.71 -0.95
CA TYR A 175 -3.45 3.76 -0.21
C TYR A 175 -3.19 3.67 1.31
N GLY A 176 -3.16 2.45 1.86
CA GLY A 176 -2.80 2.16 3.24
C GLY A 176 -3.83 2.59 4.28
N ALA A 177 -5.13 2.39 4.04
CA ALA A 177 -6.19 2.89 4.90
C ALA A 177 -5.99 2.50 6.38
N ASP A 178 -5.83 1.22 6.70
CA ASP A 178 -5.50 0.78 8.04
C ASP A 178 -4.00 0.97 8.35
N SER A 179 -3.11 0.64 7.42
CA SER A 179 -1.66 0.69 7.52
C SER A 179 -1.04 1.84 6.68
N ASN A 180 -0.84 3.05 7.20
CA ASN A 180 -1.12 3.51 8.57
C ASN A 180 -2.06 4.74 8.59
N GLY A 181 -3.06 4.79 7.70
CA GLY A 181 -4.04 5.89 7.69
C GLY A 181 -4.83 6.00 9.01
N SER A 182 -5.10 4.85 9.64
CA SER A 182 -5.76 4.75 10.94
C SER A 182 -4.97 5.42 12.06
N GLY A 183 -3.66 5.15 12.18
CA GLY A 183 -2.79 5.74 13.19
C GLY A 183 -2.64 7.25 13.04
N VAL A 184 -2.51 7.73 11.79
CA VAL A 184 -2.48 9.17 11.48
C VAL A 184 -3.79 9.86 11.86
N THR A 185 -4.93 9.22 11.59
CA THR A 185 -6.25 9.77 11.97
C THR A 185 -6.39 9.92 13.48
N ILE A 186 -5.95 8.90 14.25
CA ILE A 186 -5.94 8.99 15.72
C ILE A 186 -5.00 10.10 16.19
N LEU A 187 -3.79 10.20 15.63
CA LEU A 187 -2.83 11.25 15.98
C LEU A 187 -3.42 12.66 15.80
N LEU A 188 -4.09 12.92 14.67
CA LEU A 188 -4.74 14.20 14.38
C LEU A 188 -5.90 14.50 15.32
N GLU A 189 -6.69 13.50 15.70
CA GLU A 189 -7.74 13.68 16.72
C GLU A 189 -7.15 13.94 18.10
N LEU A 190 -6.08 13.25 18.48
CA LEU A 190 -5.37 13.50 19.74
C LEU A 190 -4.84 14.94 19.78
N ALA A 191 -4.26 15.44 18.68
CA ALA A 191 -3.81 16.84 18.59
C ALA A 191 -4.95 17.83 18.90
N ARG A 192 -6.14 17.62 18.31
CA ARG A 192 -7.32 18.45 18.57
C ARG A 192 -7.79 18.39 20.03
N LEU A 193 -7.80 17.19 20.62
CA LEU A 193 -8.27 16.97 21.99
C LEU A 193 -7.31 17.57 23.01
N PHE A 194 -6.02 17.31 22.86
CA PHE A 194 -5.00 17.80 23.78
C PHE A 194 -4.80 19.32 23.66
N GLN A 195 -4.97 19.92 22.48
CA GLN A 195 -4.96 21.38 22.33
C GLN A 195 -5.96 22.08 23.25
N LYS A 196 -7.19 21.55 23.33
CA LYS A 196 -8.22 22.11 24.20
C LYS A 196 -7.90 21.86 25.69
N LEU A 197 -7.39 20.67 26.02
CA LEU A 197 -7.02 20.31 27.39
C LEU A 197 -5.85 21.16 27.91
N TYR A 198 -4.93 21.54 27.03
CA TYR A 198 -3.76 22.37 27.32
C TYR A 198 -4.03 23.88 27.18
N SER A 199 -5.28 24.31 26.97
CA SER A 199 -5.60 25.73 26.84
C SER A 199 -5.22 26.55 28.09
N SER A 200 -5.30 25.95 29.27
CA SER A 200 -4.87 26.60 30.52
C SER A 200 -3.40 26.27 30.84
N PRO A 201 -2.52 27.27 31.05
CA PRO A 201 -1.10 27.04 31.34
C PRO A 201 -0.84 26.35 32.68
N SER A 202 -1.68 26.59 33.69
CA SER A 202 -1.53 26.01 35.03
C SER A 202 -1.85 24.51 35.10
N THR A 203 -2.43 23.93 34.05
CA THR A 203 -2.88 22.53 34.00
C THR A 203 -2.04 21.70 33.02
N ARG A 204 -0.76 22.04 32.84
CA ARG A 204 0.12 21.38 31.86
C ARG A 204 1.22 20.57 32.57
N PRO A 205 0.97 19.29 32.91
CA PRO A 205 1.94 18.50 33.68
C PRO A 205 3.12 17.97 32.85
N TYR A 206 2.95 17.79 31.54
CA TYR A 206 3.96 17.21 30.63
C TYR A 206 4.11 18.08 29.38
N HIS A 207 5.28 18.03 28.74
CA HIS A 207 5.40 18.47 27.34
C HIS A 207 4.84 17.39 26.43
N LEU A 208 3.82 17.71 25.63
CA LEU A 208 3.32 16.78 24.62
C LEU A 208 3.93 17.13 23.27
N MET A 209 4.48 16.15 22.56
CA MET A 209 5.03 16.30 21.20
C MET A 209 4.41 15.28 20.25
N LEU A 210 3.93 15.73 19.08
CA LEU A 210 3.16 14.90 18.13
C LEU A 210 3.89 14.79 16.78
N SER A 211 4.65 13.72 16.54
CA SER A 211 5.45 13.57 15.32
C SER A 211 4.72 12.79 14.21
N LEU A 212 4.81 13.27 12.96
CA LEU A 212 4.28 12.59 11.78
C LEU A 212 5.41 12.28 10.77
N THR A 213 5.89 11.04 10.74
CA THR A 213 7.11 10.70 9.99
C THR A 213 6.83 10.15 8.59
N GLY A 214 7.67 10.53 7.63
CA GLY A 214 7.76 9.91 6.30
C GLY A 214 8.85 8.84 6.27
N GLY A 215 8.89 8.02 5.24
CA GLY A 215 9.82 6.88 5.12
C GLY A 215 9.54 5.72 6.08
N GLY A 216 8.33 5.60 6.63
CA GLY A 216 7.97 4.62 7.67
C GLY A 216 8.21 3.17 7.24
N LYS A 217 7.68 2.80 6.06
CA LYS A 217 7.82 1.46 5.48
C LYS A 217 9.22 1.18 4.90
N TYR A 218 10.02 2.22 4.75
CA TYR A 218 11.40 2.17 4.30
C TYR A 218 12.34 2.25 5.50
N ASN A 219 12.20 1.28 6.42
CA ASN A 219 13.05 1.17 7.60
C ASN A 219 12.96 2.38 8.56
N PHE A 220 11.81 3.07 8.59
CA PHE A 220 11.59 4.29 9.38
C PHE A 220 12.67 5.34 9.14
N LEU A 221 12.98 5.59 7.86
CA LEU A 221 14.07 6.46 7.46
C LEU A 221 13.89 7.89 8.00
N GLY A 222 12.65 8.39 7.99
CA GLY A 222 12.35 9.70 8.57
C GLY A 222 12.61 9.77 10.06
N THR A 223 12.06 8.81 10.82
CA THR A 223 12.28 8.71 12.27
C THR A 223 13.77 8.56 12.60
N ARG A 224 14.53 7.77 11.82
CA ARG A 224 15.97 7.61 12.01
C ARG A 224 16.70 8.94 11.89
N ARG A 225 16.48 9.68 10.80
CA ARG A 225 17.14 10.96 10.54
C ARG A 225 16.79 11.99 11.61
N TRP A 226 15.52 12.05 11.97
CA TRP A 226 15.04 12.92 13.04
C TRP A 226 15.74 12.66 14.38
N ILE A 227 15.86 11.39 14.76
CA ILE A 227 16.56 10.98 15.98
C ILE A 227 18.02 11.43 15.90
N GLU A 228 18.70 11.20 14.77
CA GLU A 228 20.11 11.58 14.56
C GLU A 228 20.32 13.10 14.72
N GLU A 229 19.53 13.93 14.03
CA GLU A 229 19.66 15.38 14.11
C GLU A 229 19.41 15.93 15.52
N ASN A 230 18.37 15.43 16.20
CA ASN A 230 18.06 15.91 17.54
C ASN A 230 19.05 15.41 18.60
N LEU A 231 19.64 14.22 18.45
CA LEU A 231 20.66 13.74 19.40
C LEU A 231 22.00 14.48 19.25
N ASP A 232 22.32 14.93 18.04
CA ASP A 232 23.59 15.62 17.76
C ASP A 232 23.57 17.10 18.23
N HIS A 233 22.39 17.69 18.38
CA HIS A 233 22.23 19.00 19.00
C HIS A 233 22.12 18.87 20.53
N ALA A 234 23.16 19.32 21.26
CA ALA A 234 23.28 19.32 22.73
C ALA A 234 22.20 20.10 23.52
N SER A 235 21.14 20.56 22.84
CA SER A 235 20.03 21.36 23.37
C SER A 235 18.67 20.75 23.05
N SER A 236 18.59 19.44 22.77
CA SER A 236 17.35 18.79 22.39
C SER A 236 16.54 18.29 23.59
N LEU A 237 15.23 18.51 23.54
CA LEU A 237 14.23 18.02 24.49
C LEU A 237 14.21 16.48 24.64
N LEU A 238 14.95 15.76 23.79
CA LEU A 238 14.91 14.31 23.68
C LEU A 238 15.91 13.57 24.56
N GLN A 239 17.00 14.23 24.96
CA GLN A 239 18.15 13.53 25.55
C GLN A 239 17.92 13.18 27.02
N ASP A 240 17.41 14.12 27.83
CA ASP A 240 17.35 13.92 29.28
C ASP A 240 15.93 13.84 29.87
N ASN A 241 14.90 14.37 29.18
CA ASN A 241 13.55 14.54 29.76
C ASN A 241 12.42 13.75 29.08
N VAL A 242 12.70 12.77 28.22
CA VAL A 242 11.62 11.98 27.58
C VAL A 242 11.12 10.87 28.51
N ALA A 243 9.85 10.93 28.88
CA ALA A 243 9.20 9.89 29.66
C ALA A 243 9.01 8.60 28.83
N PHE A 244 8.38 8.71 27.66
CA PHE A 244 8.28 7.65 26.67
C PHE A 244 7.81 8.16 25.30
N VAL A 245 8.00 7.33 24.28
CA VAL A 245 7.47 7.49 22.94
C VAL A 245 6.37 6.46 22.66
N LEU A 246 5.17 6.93 22.33
CA LEU A 246 4.03 6.14 21.89
C LEU A 246 3.94 6.18 20.36
N CYS A 247 4.23 5.07 19.70
CA CYS A 247 4.04 4.94 18.26
C CYS A 247 2.67 4.34 17.94
N LEU A 248 1.90 4.95 17.05
CA LEU A 248 0.58 4.47 16.61
C LEU A 248 0.69 3.83 15.22
N ASP A 249 0.33 2.54 15.09
CA ASP A 249 0.32 1.85 13.80
C ASP A 249 -0.87 0.89 13.70
N THR A 250 -1.63 0.90 12.61
CA THR A 250 -2.75 -0.03 12.33
C THR A 250 -3.72 -0.22 13.50
N LEU A 251 -4.74 0.63 13.62
CA LEU A 251 -5.67 0.65 14.77
C LEU A 251 -7.15 0.57 14.38
N ALA A 252 -7.50 0.25 13.13
CA ALA A 252 -8.90 0.31 12.69
C ALA A 252 -9.71 -0.99 12.83
N ASN A 253 -9.13 -2.18 12.62
CA ASN A 253 -9.95 -3.32 12.20
C ASN A 253 -10.19 -4.44 13.23
N SER A 254 -9.32 -4.64 14.23
CA SER A 254 -9.49 -5.70 15.23
C SER A 254 -10.00 -5.21 16.58
N ASP A 255 -10.49 -6.16 17.38
CA ASP A 255 -10.91 -5.96 18.77
C ASP A 255 -9.78 -6.23 19.77
N ASP A 256 -8.61 -6.61 19.27
CA ASP A 256 -7.41 -6.88 20.06
C ASP A 256 -6.41 -5.74 19.88
N LEU A 257 -5.80 -5.31 20.98
CA LEU A 257 -4.77 -4.28 21.00
C LEU A 257 -3.49 -4.86 21.57
N TYR A 258 -2.43 -4.83 20.79
CA TYR A 258 -1.11 -5.31 21.16
C TYR A 258 -0.16 -4.14 21.38
N MET A 259 0.52 -4.17 22.52
CA MET A 259 1.60 -3.25 22.84
C MET A 259 2.92 -3.95 22.54
N HIS A 260 3.62 -3.46 21.52
CA HIS A 260 4.89 -3.99 21.08
C HIS A 260 6.03 -3.27 21.79
N VAL A 261 6.86 -4.03 22.50
CA VAL A 261 7.99 -3.52 23.26
C VAL A 261 9.28 -4.23 22.88
N SER A 262 10.35 -3.45 22.73
CA SER A 262 11.70 -3.97 22.50
C SER A 262 12.40 -4.45 23.77
N ARG A 263 12.03 -3.85 24.91
CA ARG A 263 12.52 -4.20 26.25
C ARG A 263 11.33 -4.27 27.19
N PRO A 264 11.21 -5.32 28.02
CA PRO A 264 10.11 -5.41 28.96
C PRO A 264 10.19 -4.22 29.95
N PRO A 265 9.07 -3.50 30.16
CA PRO A 265 9.02 -2.41 31.13
C PRO A 265 9.31 -2.92 32.53
N LYS A 266 10.13 -2.20 33.29
CA LYS A 266 10.34 -2.46 34.72
C LYS A 266 9.20 -1.81 35.54
N PRO A 267 8.82 -2.38 36.69
CA PRO A 267 7.65 -1.95 37.46
C PRO A 267 7.65 -0.48 37.92
N ASP A 268 8.80 0.20 37.92
CA ASP A 268 8.92 1.62 38.32
C ASP A 268 9.10 2.58 37.12
N THR A 269 8.92 2.10 35.89
CA THR A 269 9.11 2.93 34.69
C THR A 269 7.81 3.61 34.26
N PRO A 270 7.87 4.84 33.70
CA PRO A 270 6.68 5.56 33.22
C PRO A 270 5.89 4.76 32.18
N MET A 271 6.60 3.99 31.36
CA MET A 271 6.02 3.07 30.38
C MET A 271 5.17 1.97 31.05
N TYR A 272 5.63 1.40 32.17
CA TYR A 272 4.88 0.39 32.91
C TYR A 272 3.58 0.97 33.49
N SER A 273 3.66 2.14 34.12
CA SER A 273 2.48 2.84 34.67
C SER A 273 1.45 3.13 33.58
N PHE A 274 1.90 3.57 32.39
CA PHE A 274 1.01 3.79 31.25
C PHE A 274 0.31 2.49 30.79
N ILE A 275 1.04 1.38 30.68
CA ILE A 275 0.47 0.08 30.30
C ILE A 275 -0.60 -0.37 31.29
N GLN A 276 -0.34 -0.24 32.59
CA GLN A 276 -1.32 -0.58 33.63
C GLN A 276 -2.58 0.28 33.52
N LEU A 277 -2.43 1.60 33.35
CA LEU A 277 -3.55 2.51 33.19
C LEU A 277 -4.37 2.19 31.94
N LEU A 278 -3.72 1.85 30.83
CA LEU A 278 -4.39 1.45 29.60
C LEU A 278 -5.21 0.16 29.82
N GLN A 279 -4.63 -0.85 30.47
CA GLN A 279 -5.35 -2.08 30.84
C GLN A 279 -6.54 -1.80 31.79
N GLU A 280 -6.39 -0.85 32.71
CA GLU A 280 -7.46 -0.41 33.59
C GLU A 280 -8.60 0.28 32.81
N VAL A 281 -8.28 1.17 31.86
CA VAL A 281 -9.27 1.82 30.98
C VAL A 281 -10.04 0.78 30.17
N VAL A 282 -9.34 -0.24 29.66
CA VAL A 282 -9.96 -1.29 28.85
C VAL A 282 -10.82 -2.21 29.70
N SER A 283 -10.30 -2.76 30.80
CA SER A 283 -11.07 -3.66 31.68
C SER A 283 -12.33 -3.00 32.26
N SER A 284 -12.23 -1.71 32.57
CA SER A 284 -13.37 -0.93 33.04
C SER A 284 -14.32 -0.59 31.89
N ARG A 285 -13.94 0.10 30.83
CA ARG A 285 -14.91 0.63 29.84
C ARG A 285 -15.22 -0.31 28.69
N PHE A 286 -14.29 -1.17 28.31
CA PHE A 286 -14.33 -1.98 27.10
C PHE A 286 -13.90 -3.43 27.39
N PRO A 287 -14.65 -4.18 28.21
CA PRO A 287 -14.23 -5.52 28.67
C PRO A 287 -14.08 -6.56 27.55
N TRP A 288 -14.63 -6.29 26.37
CA TRP A 288 -14.50 -7.15 25.19
C TRP A 288 -13.22 -6.93 24.39
N VAL A 289 -12.48 -5.84 24.64
CA VAL A 289 -11.20 -5.55 23.96
C VAL A 289 -10.10 -6.27 24.72
N LYS A 290 -9.33 -7.12 24.02
CA LYS A 290 -8.19 -7.79 24.64
C LYS A 290 -6.95 -6.94 24.48
N VAL A 291 -6.18 -6.77 25.56
CA VAL A 291 -4.89 -6.07 25.53
C VAL A 291 -3.78 -7.08 25.75
N GLY A 292 -2.87 -7.20 24.79
CA GLY A 292 -1.69 -8.07 24.87
C GLY A 292 -0.40 -7.26 24.92
N LEU A 293 0.62 -7.79 25.61
CA LEU A 293 1.99 -7.24 25.57
C LEU A 293 2.87 -8.20 24.76
N VAL A 294 3.35 -7.74 23.61
CA VAL A 294 4.23 -8.51 22.73
C VAL A 294 5.65 -7.97 22.88
N HIS A 295 6.55 -8.82 23.38
CA HIS A 295 7.96 -8.48 23.51
C HIS A 295 8.79 -9.12 22.41
N LYS A 296 9.49 -8.30 21.64
CA LYS A 296 10.43 -8.74 20.60
C LYS A 296 11.78 -8.10 20.86
N LYS A 297 12.82 -8.94 20.98
CA LYS A 297 14.20 -8.42 21.04
C LYS A 297 14.62 -7.91 19.67
N ILE A 298 15.28 -6.76 19.64
CA ILE A 298 15.82 -6.17 18.41
C ILE A 298 16.97 -7.05 17.91
N ASN A 299 16.86 -7.49 16.65
CA ASN A 299 17.92 -8.23 15.99
C ASN A 299 18.82 -7.26 15.23
N LEU A 300 20.04 -7.04 15.72
CA LEU A 300 21.01 -6.13 15.11
C LEU A 300 21.54 -6.62 13.75
N VAL A 301 21.38 -7.91 13.44
CA VAL A 301 21.82 -8.52 12.17
C VAL A 301 20.80 -8.29 11.05
N GLU A 302 19.53 -8.11 11.40
CA GLU A 302 18.47 -7.88 10.43
C GLU A 302 18.54 -6.43 9.94
N SER A 303 18.66 -6.24 8.63
CA SER A 303 18.68 -4.90 8.03
C SER A 303 17.33 -4.21 8.07
N THR A 304 16.24 -4.98 8.25
CA THR A 304 14.88 -4.48 8.28
C THR A 304 14.31 -4.41 9.68
N ILE A 305 13.68 -3.27 9.99
CA ILE A 305 13.06 -3.02 11.29
C ILE A 305 11.55 -3.12 11.14
N ALA A 306 10.90 -3.84 12.05
CA ALA A 306 9.46 -4.07 11.96
C ALA A 306 8.65 -2.87 12.50
N TRP A 307 9.03 -2.30 13.64
CA TRP A 307 8.28 -1.25 14.31
C TRP A 307 9.09 0.04 14.51
N GLU A 308 8.39 1.17 14.53
CA GLU A 308 9.02 2.47 14.69
C GLU A 308 9.74 2.60 16.04
N HIS A 309 9.17 2.05 17.11
CA HIS A 309 9.76 2.09 18.46
C HIS A 309 11.13 1.39 18.54
N GLU A 310 11.44 0.44 17.66
CA GLU A 310 12.75 -0.23 17.65
C GLU A 310 13.86 0.79 17.32
N ARG A 311 13.60 1.82 16.49
CA ARG A 311 14.56 2.90 16.18
C ARG A 311 14.90 3.75 17.40
N TYR A 312 13.87 4.11 18.18
CA TYR A 312 14.02 4.84 19.44
C TYR A 312 14.78 4.01 20.49
N SER A 313 14.43 2.73 20.59
CA SER A 313 15.05 1.79 21.52
C SER A 313 16.55 1.56 21.25
N LEU A 314 17.00 1.63 19.99
CA LEU A 314 18.43 1.58 19.63
C LEU A 314 19.23 2.73 20.26
N ARG A 315 18.63 3.93 20.35
CA ARG A 315 19.23 5.10 21.02
C ARG A 315 18.90 5.20 22.51
N ARG A 316 18.38 4.12 23.11
CA ARG A 316 18.01 4.02 24.54
C ARG A 316 16.83 4.90 24.96
N ILE A 317 16.02 5.38 24.03
CA ILE A 317 14.80 6.14 24.33
C ILE A 317 13.65 5.15 24.66
N PRO A 318 12.97 5.29 25.82
CA PRO A 318 11.84 4.43 26.17
C PRO A 318 10.71 4.61 25.16
N SER A 319 10.28 3.51 24.54
CA SER A 319 9.36 3.56 23.39
C SER A 319 8.61 2.25 23.20
N PHE A 320 7.38 2.35 22.70
CA PHE A 320 6.53 1.20 22.39
C PHE A 320 5.57 1.54 21.24
N THR A 321 5.13 0.52 20.50
CA THR A 321 4.12 0.67 19.44
C THR A 321 2.81 0.06 19.87
N LEU A 322 1.70 0.78 19.69
CA LEU A 322 0.36 0.24 19.83
C LEU A 322 -0.18 -0.11 18.45
N SER A 323 -0.58 -1.37 18.27
CA SER A 323 -1.18 -1.86 17.03
C SER A 323 -2.18 -2.97 17.29
N HIS A 324 -3.05 -3.23 16.32
CA HIS A 324 -4.00 -4.33 16.40
C HIS A 324 -3.43 -5.66 15.86
N ALA A 325 -2.25 -5.62 15.24
CA ALA A 325 -1.55 -6.78 14.70
C ALA A 325 -0.69 -7.45 15.77
N GLU A 326 -0.89 -8.75 15.99
CA GLU A 326 -0.10 -9.54 16.94
C GLU A 326 1.33 -9.79 16.44
N ASP A 327 1.49 -10.12 15.16
CA ASP A 327 2.81 -10.37 14.56
C ASP A 327 3.39 -9.07 13.97
N PRO A 328 4.59 -8.64 14.39
CA PRO A 328 5.32 -7.53 13.78
C PRO A 328 5.47 -7.61 12.25
N LYS A 329 5.52 -8.83 11.70
CA LYS A 329 5.67 -9.08 10.26
C LYS A 329 4.35 -9.45 9.57
N SER A 330 3.21 -9.12 10.18
CA SER A 330 1.88 -9.35 9.60
C SER A 330 1.78 -8.80 8.18
N GLU A 331 1.13 -9.56 7.29
CA GLU A 331 0.99 -9.18 5.88
C GLU A 331 0.07 -7.96 5.68
N LEU A 332 -0.81 -7.68 6.65
CA LEU A 332 -1.72 -6.52 6.65
C LEU A 332 -0.98 -5.18 6.54
N ARG A 333 0.28 -5.13 6.97
CA ARG A 333 1.08 -3.90 7.03
C ARG A 333 1.69 -3.49 5.69
N GLY A 334 1.59 -4.32 4.66
CA GLY A 334 2.28 -4.10 3.38
C GLY A 334 1.50 -4.54 2.16
N SER A 335 0.16 -4.59 2.25
CA SER A 335 -0.67 -5.04 1.14
C SER A 335 -1.28 -3.89 0.34
N VAL A 336 -1.33 -4.05 -0.99
CA VAL A 336 -2.07 -3.15 -1.89
C VAL A 336 -3.59 -3.20 -1.67
N LEU A 337 -4.09 -4.28 -1.06
CA LEU A 337 -5.53 -4.42 -0.76
C LEU A 337 -6.02 -3.48 0.34
N ASP A 338 -5.13 -2.78 1.04
CA ASP A 338 -5.48 -1.85 2.11
C ASP A 338 -5.96 -0.48 1.56
N SER A 339 -7.15 -0.46 0.94
CA SER A 339 -7.68 0.73 0.24
C SER A 339 -8.85 1.42 0.96
N SER A 340 -9.85 0.68 1.46
CA SER A 340 -11.09 1.29 2.01
C SER A 340 -11.74 0.55 3.17
N GLN A 341 -11.17 -0.56 3.63
CA GLN A 341 -11.75 -1.38 4.71
C GLN A 341 -11.27 -0.88 6.08
N VAL A 342 -11.94 0.14 6.60
CA VAL A 342 -11.69 0.66 7.95
C VAL A 342 -13.00 0.75 8.73
N ASP A 343 -13.09 0.00 9.82
CA ASP A 343 -14.20 0.14 10.75
C ASP A 343 -14.00 1.39 11.63
N LEU A 344 -14.69 2.47 11.25
CA LEU A 344 -14.64 3.75 11.97
C LEU A 344 -15.07 3.63 13.44
N ARG A 345 -15.94 2.67 13.80
CA ARG A 345 -16.39 2.48 15.19
C ARG A 345 -15.27 1.92 16.04
N LYS A 346 -14.54 0.93 15.52
CA LYS A 346 -13.37 0.35 16.18
C LYS A 346 -12.22 1.35 16.24
N LEU A 347 -12.00 2.11 15.17
CA LEU A 347 -11.03 3.20 15.16
C LEU A 347 -11.32 4.25 16.25
N LYS A 348 -12.58 4.70 16.35
CA LYS A 348 -13.02 5.62 17.40
C LYS A 348 -12.81 5.05 18.79
N ARG A 349 -13.23 3.81 19.02
CA ARG A 349 -13.02 3.10 20.30
C ARG A 349 -11.54 3.09 20.67
N ASN A 350 -10.67 2.68 19.76
CA ASN A 350 -9.23 2.59 20.00
C ASN A 350 -8.62 3.98 20.27
N GLY A 351 -9.04 5.00 19.51
CA GLY A 351 -8.67 6.40 19.77
C GLY A 351 -9.10 6.89 21.16
N VAL A 352 -10.34 6.57 21.58
CA VAL A 352 -10.84 6.91 22.93
C VAL A 352 -10.03 6.22 24.02
N ILE A 353 -9.67 4.94 23.84
CA ILE A 353 -8.83 4.19 24.80
C ILE A 353 -7.47 4.88 24.95
N VAL A 354 -6.82 5.23 23.83
CA VAL A 354 -5.51 5.89 23.84
C VAL A 354 -5.58 7.27 24.47
N ALA A 355 -6.55 8.10 24.06
CA ALA A 355 -6.72 9.44 24.59
C ALA A 355 -6.95 9.42 26.11
N GLU A 356 -7.86 8.56 26.56
CA GLU A 356 -8.21 8.46 27.97
C GLU A 356 -7.06 7.91 28.82
N ALA A 357 -6.32 6.90 28.32
CA ALA A 357 -5.13 6.38 28.99
C ALA A 357 -4.03 7.46 29.12
N LEU A 358 -3.80 8.25 28.06
CA LEU A 358 -2.85 9.36 28.07
C LEU A 358 -3.29 10.45 29.07
N ALA A 359 -4.55 10.86 29.06
CA ALA A 359 -5.04 11.87 29.99
C ALA A 359 -4.95 11.41 31.45
N ARG A 360 -5.25 10.14 31.75
CA ARG A 360 -5.08 9.60 33.10
C ARG A 360 -3.63 9.59 33.54
N TYR A 361 -2.73 9.16 32.65
CA TYR A 361 -1.30 9.14 32.92
C TYR A 361 -0.77 10.56 33.18
N MET A 362 -1.10 11.52 32.31
CA MET A 362 -0.55 12.87 32.38
C MET A 362 -1.08 13.67 33.58
N TYR A 363 -2.35 13.51 33.95
CA TYR A 363 -2.98 14.26 35.05
C TYR A 363 -3.00 13.50 36.38
N ASN A 364 -2.35 12.33 36.44
CA ASN A 364 -2.38 11.39 37.56
C ASN A 364 -3.79 11.23 38.16
N LEU A 365 -4.74 10.82 37.30
CA LEU A 365 -6.16 10.73 37.68
C LEU A 365 -6.51 9.43 38.42
N SER A 366 -5.54 8.55 38.64
CA SER A 366 -5.71 7.27 39.35
C SER A 366 -6.31 7.44 40.74
N ASP A 367 -5.97 8.55 41.43
CA ASP A 367 -6.44 8.83 42.78
C ASP A 367 -7.87 9.43 42.83
N LYS A 368 -8.42 9.86 41.69
CA LYS A 368 -9.67 10.65 41.63
C LYS A 368 -10.93 9.84 41.29
N GLY A 369 -10.80 8.54 41.02
CA GLY A 369 -11.93 7.64 40.80
C GLY A 369 -11.72 6.66 39.65
N SER A 370 -12.66 5.71 39.50
CA SER A 370 -12.55 4.69 38.46
C SER A 370 -12.68 5.28 37.05
N PRO A 371 -12.10 4.64 36.03
CA PRO A 371 -12.22 5.11 34.66
C PRO A 371 -13.63 5.25 34.09
N ARG A 372 -14.61 4.57 34.69
CA ARG A 372 -16.02 4.68 34.30
C ARG A 372 -16.62 6.00 34.78
N ASP A 373 -16.21 6.45 35.96
CA ASP A 373 -16.82 7.54 36.71
C ASP A 373 -16.26 8.89 36.25
N VAL A 374 -14.92 8.98 36.12
CA VAL A 374 -14.22 10.19 35.68
C VAL A 374 -13.77 10.01 34.23
N GLN A 375 -14.59 10.50 33.30
CA GLN A 375 -14.25 10.54 31.88
C GLN A 375 -13.80 11.95 31.49
N VAL A 376 -12.57 12.06 31.00
CA VAL A 376 -11.98 13.35 30.62
C VAL A 376 -12.59 13.85 29.31
N PHE A 377 -12.76 12.95 28.36
CA PHE A 377 -13.27 13.26 27.02
C PHE A 377 -14.77 12.94 26.92
N ARG A 378 -15.62 13.94 27.17
CA ARG A 378 -17.09 13.85 26.99
C ARG A 378 -17.64 15.04 26.21
N GLY A 379 -18.76 14.83 25.51
CA GLY A 379 -19.49 15.88 24.80
C GLY A 379 -18.66 16.55 23.70
N GLN A 380 -18.35 17.84 23.85
CA GLN A 380 -17.57 18.61 22.86
C GLN A 380 -16.08 18.21 22.77
N MET A 381 -15.61 17.44 23.75
CA MET A 381 -14.28 16.85 23.83
C MET A 381 -14.26 15.38 23.41
N ASP A 382 -15.33 14.86 22.81
CA ASP A 382 -15.36 13.49 22.28
C ASP A 382 -14.78 13.43 20.86
N PHE A 383 -14.46 12.22 20.40
CA PHE A 383 -14.11 11.91 19.02
C PHE A 383 -15.32 12.12 18.10
N GLN A 384 -15.15 12.90 17.04
CA GLN A 384 -16.21 13.25 16.11
C GLN A 384 -16.24 12.28 14.93
N ASP A 385 -17.32 11.51 14.79
CA ASP A 385 -17.46 10.50 13.73
C ASP A 385 -17.34 11.10 12.32
N GLY A 386 -18.00 12.24 12.09
CA GLY A 386 -17.94 12.94 10.80
C GLY A 386 -16.53 13.40 10.43
N ARG A 387 -15.76 13.88 11.41
CA ARG A 387 -14.38 14.33 11.18
C ARG A 387 -13.44 13.15 10.92
N MET A 388 -13.56 12.06 11.67
CA MET A 388 -12.78 10.85 11.43
C MET A 388 -13.06 10.28 10.04
N SER A 389 -14.32 10.27 9.60
CA SER A 389 -14.69 9.88 8.24
C SER A 389 -14.05 10.78 7.18
N SER A 390 -14.04 12.11 7.39
CA SER A 390 -13.41 13.05 6.47
C SER A 390 -11.88 12.90 6.41
N LEU A 391 -11.23 12.70 7.56
CA LEU A 391 -9.78 12.46 7.63
C LEU A 391 -9.39 11.15 6.95
N MET A 392 -10.15 10.08 7.19
CA MET A 392 -9.95 8.81 6.51
C MET A 392 -10.16 8.96 5.00
N SER A 393 -11.23 9.62 4.57
CA SER A 393 -11.48 9.87 3.14
C SER A 393 -10.38 10.70 2.48
N LEU A 394 -9.77 11.64 3.21
CA LEU A 394 -8.63 12.41 2.74
C LEU A 394 -7.40 11.52 2.57
N LEU A 395 -7.08 10.70 3.58
CA LEU A 395 -5.92 9.81 3.57
C LEU A 395 -6.03 8.67 2.55
N THR A 396 -7.24 8.24 2.20
CA THR A 396 -7.49 7.21 1.17
C THR A 396 -7.76 7.79 -0.22
N SER A 397 -7.75 9.11 -0.39
CA SER A 397 -8.04 9.74 -1.69
C SER A 397 -6.89 9.59 -2.69
N VAL A 398 -5.65 9.45 -2.20
CA VAL A 398 -4.42 9.42 -2.98
C VAL A 398 -3.53 8.28 -2.45
N PRO A 399 -2.83 7.52 -3.30
CA PRO A 399 -1.85 6.54 -2.85
C PRO A 399 -0.70 7.22 -2.07
N ARG A 400 -0.21 6.58 -1.00
CA ARG A 400 0.79 7.17 -0.09
C ARG A 400 2.11 6.40 -0.09
N ALA A 401 2.59 6.02 -1.27
CA ALA A 401 3.95 5.51 -1.39
C ALA A 401 4.95 6.65 -1.21
N ALA A 402 6.02 6.43 -0.43
CA ALA A 402 6.99 7.50 -0.13
C ALA A 402 7.59 8.17 -1.37
N GLN A 403 7.69 7.42 -2.47
CA GLN A 403 8.26 7.86 -3.74
C GLN A 403 7.39 8.88 -4.49
N LEU A 404 6.11 8.96 -4.16
CA LEU A 404 5.12 9.82 -4.84
C LEU A 404 4.85 11.12 -4.11
N LEU A 405 5.15 11.17 -2.80
CA LEU A 405 4.73 12.24 -1.90
C LEU A 405 5.23 13.62 -2.29
N ASP A 406 6.43 13.73 -2.86
CA ASP A 406 7.04 15.02 -3.20
C ASP A 406 6.98 15.39 -4.70
N LYS A 407 6.52 14.48 -5.57
CA LYS A 407 6.57 14.69 -7.02
C LYS A 407 5.25 15.17 -7.60
N GLU A 408 4.16 14.52 -7.17
CA GLU A 408 2.85 14.70 -7.79
C GLU A 408 2.06 15.79 -7.06
N PRO A 409 1.36 16.69 -7.79
CA PRO A 409 0.68 17.84 -7.18
C PRO A 409 -0.40 17.43 -6.19
N GLY A 410 -1.11 16.33 -6.45
CA GLY A 410 -2.13 15.79 -5.54
C GLY A 410 -1.55 15.27 -4.23
N HIS A 411 -0.33 14.73 -4.25
CA HIS A 411 0.32 14.21 -3.05
C HIS A 411 0.93 15.35 -2.22
N ILE A 412 1.51 16.34 -2.89
CA ILE A 412 1.97 17.59 -2.24
C ILE A 412 0.79 18.29 -1.55
N LEU A 413 -0.38 18.32 -2.19
CA LEU A 413 -1.60 18.88 -1.59
C LEU A 413 -2.01 18.12 -0.33
N LEU A 414 -1.93 16.78 -0.32
CA LEU A 414 -2.22 15.96 0.86
C LEU A 414 -1.28 16.30 2.02
N VAL A 415 0.03 16.32 1.76
CA VAL A 415 1.09 16.67 2.73
C VAL A 415 0.85 18.08 3.30
N ASN A 416 0.57 19.06 2.44
CA ASN A 416 0.27 20.43 2.85
C ASN A 416 -1.05 20.53 3.64
N SER A 417 -2.05 19.69 3.33
CA SER A 417 -3.33 19.65 4.06
C SER A 417 -3.15 19.10 5.47
N LEU A 418 -2.32 18.06 5.62
CA LEU A 418 -1.90 17.57 6.93
C LEU A 418 -1.14 18.65 7.70
N GLU A 419 -0.26 19.39 7.02
CA GLU A 419 0.45 20.54 7.59
C GLU A 419 -0.47 21.63 8.12
N HIS A 420 -1.49 21.96 7.35
CA HIS A 420 -2.50 22.93 7.76
C HIS A 420 -3.33 22.43 8.96
N GLU A 421 -3.76 21.16 8.97
CA GLU A 421 -4.49 20.59 10.10
C GLU A 421 -3.67 20.63 11.39
N PHE A 422 -2.37 20.32 11.32
CA PHE A 422 -1.50 20.41 12.48
C PHE A 422 -1.27 21.86 12.94
N ARG A 423 -1.03 22.81 12.03
CA ARG A 423 -0.89 24.24 12.39
C ARG A 423 -2.12 24.82 13.04
N ARG A 424 -3.31 24.29 12.70
CA ARG A 424 -4.56 24.72 13.32
C ARG A 424 -4.63 24.36 14.81
N TYR A 425 -4.02 23.24 15.20
CA TYR A 425 -4.09 22.73 16.57
C TYR A 425 -2.81 22.86 17.36
N LEU A 426 -1.65 23.08 16.75
CA LEU A 426 -0.38 23.15 17.46
C LEU A 426 0.30 24.50 17.25
N GLN A 427 0.98 25.00 18.28
CA GLN A 427 1.59 26.33 18.29
C GLN A 427 2.91 26.40 17.51
N GLN A 428 3.70 25.33 17.54
CA GLN A 428 4.95 25.19 16.81
C GLN A 428 4.79 24.03 15.83
N VAL A 429 5.11 24.26 14.58
CA VAL A 429 5.01 23.28 13.50
C VAL A 429 6.21 23.48 12.61
N HIS A 430 7.12 22.51 12.63
CA HIS A 430 8.27 22.49 11.75
C HIS A 430 8.03 21.51 10.61
N ARG A 431 8.70 21.75 9.49
CA ARG A 431 8.69 20.83 8.34
C ARG A 431 10.14 20.53 8.06
N HIS A 432 10.52 19.27 8.26
CA HIS A 432 11.87 18.80 7.98
C HIS A 432 11.84 18.08 6.64
N THR A 433 12.65 18.55 5.70
CA THR A 433 12.78 17.93 4.38
C THR A 433 14.16 17.33 4.30
N PHE A 434 14.24 16.01 4.32
CA PHE A 434 15.50 15.29 4.24
C PHE A 434 15.79 14.91 2.80
N HIS A 435 16.95 15.34 2.30
CA HIS A 435 17.49 14.85 1.05
C HIS A 435 18.29 13.58 1.30
N GLN A 436 18.15 12.58 0.43
CA GLN A 436 19.01 11.39 0.48
C GLN A 436 20.48 11.78 0.23
N ASP A 437 21.38 11.14 0.97
CA ASP A 437 22.83 11.26 0.76
C ASP A 437 23.24 10.62 -0.58
N LYS A 438 24.45 10.95 -1.06
CA LYS A 438 24.98 10.48 -2.35
C LYS A 438 25.05 8.96 -2.51
N ASP A 439 25.17 8.22 -1.40
CA ASP A 439 25.09 6.75 -1.35
C ASP A 439 23.86 6.34 -0.51
N PRO A 440 22.66 6.27 -1.11
CA PRO A 440 21.45 5.97 -0.35
C PRO A 440 21.36 4.47 -0.02
N ASP A 441 20.97 4.16 1.22
CA ASP A 441 20.61 2.79 1.64
C ASP A 441 19.46 2.20 0.78
N ILE A 442 18.65 3.06 0.16
CA ILE A 442 17.46 2.72 -0.61
C ILE A 442 17.38 3.58 -1.86
N ALA A 443 17.39 2.96 -3.03
CA ALA A 443 17.15 3.62 -4.31
C ALA A 443 15.68 3.45 -4.72
N PHE A 444 15.03 4.55 -5.06
CA PHE A 444 13.71 4.52 -5.71
C PHE A 444 13.87 4.53 -7.22
N PHE A 445 12.91 3.95 -7.92
CA PHE A 445 12.90 3.88 -9.38
C PHE A 445 11.81 4.80 -9.93
N ASP A 446 12.05 5.34 -11.12
CA ASP A 446 11.05 6.12 -11.84
C ASP A 446 10.01 5.20 -12.51
N GLN A 447 8.98 5.82 -13.11
CA GLN A 447 7.95 5.14 -13.92
C GLN A 447 7.07 4.11 -13.17
N MET A 448 6.20 4.62 -12.29
CA MET A 448 5.26 3.80 -11.52
C MET A 448 3.90 3.60 -12.21
N ASN A 449 3.56 4.44 -13.18
CA ASN A 449 2.33 4.34 -13.97
C ASN A 449 2.68 4.22 -15.45
N GLN A 450 2.10 3.24 -16.13
CA GLN A 450 2.30 2.99 -17.55
C GLN A 450 0.96 2.70 -18.23
N PRO A 451 0.64 3.36 -19.36
CA PRO A 451 -0.57 3.04 -20.10
C PRO A 451 -0.43 1.65 -20.73
N ILE A 452 -1.43 0.80 -20.50
CA ILE A 452 -1.51 -0.52 -21.11
C ILE A 452 -2.53 -0.44 -22.25
N VAL A 453 -2.09 -0.78 -23.46
CA VAL A 453 -2.95 -0.87 -24.64
C VAL A 453 -3.17 -2.35 -24.95
N MET A 454 -4.43 -2.75 -25.12
CA MET A 454 -4.78 -4.12 -25.47
C MET A 454 -5.37 -4.18 -26.86
N TYR A 455 -4.79 -5.01 -27.72
CA TYR A 455 -5.29 -5.28 -29.06
C TYR A 455 -5.94 -6.65 -29.11
N VAL A 456 -7.11 -6.73 -29.72
CA VAL A 456 -7.75 -8.00 -30.06
C VAL A 456 -7.27 -8.41 -31.44
N LYS A 457 -6.56 -9.53 -31.53
CA LYS A 457 -6.18 -10.14 -32.79
C LYS A 457 -7.11 -11.34 -33.06
N PRO A 458 -8.05 -11.25 -34.02
CA PRO A 458 -8.87 -12.40 -34.41
C PRO A 458 -7.98 -13.46 -35.06
N ALA A 459 -8.00 -14.71 -34.54
CA ALA A 459 -7.25 -15.81 -35.14
C ALA A 459 -7.71 -16.12 -36.58
N ALA A 460 -9.00 -15.88 -36.86
CA ALA A 460 -9.57 -16.05 -38.19
C ALA A 460 -9.04 -15.07 -39.24
N PHE A 461 -8.47 -13.91 -38.85
CA PHE A 461 -8.05 -12.89 -39.80
C PHE A 461 -6.87 -13.36 -40.66
N ASP A 462 -5.83 -13.96 -40.04
CA ASP A 462 -4.66 -14.45 -40.77
C ASP A 462 -5.03 -15.65 -41.66
N LEU A 463 -5.95 -16.52 -41.21
CA LEU A 463 -6.47 -17.64 -41.99
C LEU A 463 -7.30 -17.14 -43.18
N PHE A 464 -8.16 -16.14 -42.96
CA PHE A 464 -8.95 -15.51 -44.00
C PHE A 464 -8.06 -14.83 -45.04
N LEU A 465 -7.05 -14.07 -44.61
CA LEU A 465 -6.08 -13.42 -45.48
C LEU A 465 -5.31 -14.47 -46.30
N GLY A 466 -4.84 -15.55 -45.67
CA GLY A 466 -4.20 -16.68 -46.35
C GLY A 466 -5.12 -17.32 -47.39
N GLY A 467 -6.39 -17.51 -47.06
CA GLY A 467 -7.43 -17.99 -47.98
C GLY A 467 -7.65 -17.06 -49.17
N CYS A 468 -7.72 -15.75 -48.94
CA CYS A 468 -7.84 -14.75 -50.00
C CYS A 468 -6.61 -14.73 -50.91
N ILE A 469 -5.40 -14.82 -50.36
CA ILE A 469 -4.15 -14.87 -51.13
C ILE A 469 -4.10 -16.14 -51.98
N ALA A 470 -4.47 -17.29 -51.40
CA ALA A 470 -4.52 -18.56 -52.13
C ALA A 470 -5.57 -18.54 -53.25
N ALA A 471 -6.77 -18.00 -53.00
CA ALA A 471 -7.81 -17.85 -54.01
C ALA A 471 -7.38 -16.91 -55.13
N TYR A 472 -6.75 -15.78 -54.80
CA TYR A 472 -6.21 -14.84 -55.79
C TYR A 472 -5.15 -15.51 -56.68
N LEU A 473 -4.17 -16.20 -56.08
CA LEU A 473 -3.15 -16.95 -56.82
C LEU A 473 -3.78 -18.03 -57.71
N GLY A 474 -4.80 -18.74 -57.21
CA GLY A 474 -5.54 -19.74 -57.97
C GLY A 474 -6.26 -19.15 -59.19
N ILE A 475 -6.94 -18.01 -59.02
CA ILE A 475 -7.62 -17.31 -60.12
C ILE A 475 -6.61 -16.82 -61.15
N VAL A 476 -5.50 -16.22 -60.72
CA VAL A 476 -4.43 -15.74 -61.62
C VAL A 476 -3.82 -16.91 -62.40
N TYR A 477 -3.51 -18.02 -61.72
CA TYR A 477 -2.97 -19.21 -62.37
C TYR A 477 -3.96 -19.80 -63.39
N TYR A 478 -5.23 -19.88 -63.04
CA TYR A 478 -6.29 -20.35 -63.93
C TYR A 478 -6.50 -19.41 -65.12
N ALA A 479 -6.42 -18.10 -64.91
CA ALA A 479 -6.51 -17.10 -65.98
C ALA A 479 -5.34 -17.21 -66.97
N ILE A 480 -4.11 -17.45 -66.48
CA ILE A 480 -2.93 -17.68 -67.32
C ILE A 480 -3.08 -18.96 -68.15
N GLN A 481 -3.51 -20.07 -67.53
CA GLN A 481 -3.74 -21.32 -68.26
C GLN A 481 -4.80 -21.19 -69.35
N ASN A 482 -5.90 -20.49 -69.06
CA ASN A 482 -6.99 -20.29 -70.02
C ASN A 482 -6.77 -19.13 -70.99
N PHE A 483 -5.69 -18.36 -70.84
CA PHE A 483 -5.38 -17.25 -71.74
C PHE A 483 -5.17 -17.72 -73.19
N GLY A 484 -4.60 -18.92 -73.38
CA GLY A 484 -4.48 -19.55 -74.70
C GLY A 484 -5.83 -19.90 -75.33
N TYR A 485 -6.80 -20.33 -74.52
CA TYR A 485 -8.18 -20.61 -74.96
C TYR A 485 -8.95 -19.32 -75.26
N LEU A 486 -8.75 -18.28 -74.45
CA LEU A 486 -9.35 -16.97 -74.68
C LEU A 486 -8.80 -16.31 -75.96
N TYR A 487 -7.48 -16.41 -76.19
CA TYR A 487 -6.81 -15.89 -77.38
C TYR A 487 -7.28 -16.60 -78.66
N THR A 488 -7.47 -17.92 -78.61
CA THR A 488 -8.00 -18.69 -79.75
C THR A 488 -9.46 -18.36 -80.05
N LYS A 489 -10.31 -18.18 -79.02
CA LYS A 489 -11.70 -17.70 -79.22
C LYS A 489 -11.77 -16.26 -79.75
N LEU A 490 -10.94 -15.35 -79.25
CA LEU A 490 -10.85 -13.98 -79.77
C LEU A 490 -10.38 -13.95 -81.22
N LYS A 491 -9.39 -14.77 -81.58
CA LYS A 491 -8.91 -14.91 -82.96
C LYS A 491 -9.99 -15.49 -83.89
N ALA A 492 -10.82 -16.41 -83.40
CA ALA A 492 -11.97 -16.94 -84.14
C ALA A 492 -13.08 -15.87 -84.33
N ALA A 493 -13.37 -15.08 -83.31
CA ALA A 493 -14.36 -13.99 -83.39
C ALA A 493 -13.94 -12.88 -84.37
N VAL A 494 -12.65 -12.52 -84.39
CA VAL A 494 -12.10 -11.54 -85.35
C VAL A 494 -12.13 -12.07 -86.79
N LYS A 495 -11.89 -13.37 -87.01
CA LYS A 495 -12.03 -13.99 -88.34
C LYS A 495 -13.46 -13.97 -88.88
N SER A 496 -14.48 -14.09 -88.02
CA SER A 496 -15.89 -14.06 -88.46
C SER A 496 -16.38 -12.68 -88.92
N LYS A 497 -15.64 -11.60 -88.63
CA LYS A 497 -16.01 -10.22 -88.96
C LYS A 497 -15.42 -9.73 -90.30
N HIS A 498 -14.65 -10.58 -90.98
CA HIS A 498 -14.02 -10.31 -92.28
C HIS A 498 -14.47 -11.25 -93.41
N GLN A 499 -15.54 -12.01 -93.18
CA GLN A 499 -16.39 -12.57 -94.23
C GLN A 499 -17.72 -11.83 -94.20
#